data_AF-G6AY37-F1
#
_entry.id   AF-G6AY37-F1
#
_cell.length_a   1.000
_cell.length_b   1.000
_cell.length_c   1.000
_cell.angle_alpha   90.00
_cell.angle_beta   90.00
_cell.angle_gamma   90.00
#
_symmetry.space_group_name_H-M   'P 1'
#
loop_
_entity.id
_entity.type
_entity.pdbx_description
1 polymer ?
#
loop_
_entity_poly.entity_id
_entity_poly.type
_entity_poly.pdbx_seq_one_letter_code
_entity_poly.pdbx_strand_id
1 'polypeptide(L)'
;MVRTASFVWGFLADKIYMSKASRKILKEYKIKTCCKPLGRLPKEPRSLEHLEKMTKAIGERNEAKCSFGTDKKNYRAYIRAKYPQTAVCRTRICYFVKNVMKFIRELCLALFEFWLNLWTDAIAKYRVHGFASMAIY
;
A
#
# COMPACT_ATOMS: atom_id res chain seq x y z
N MET A 1 -8.67 -13.70 -28.12
CA MET A 1 -7.24 -13.94 -27.78
C MET A 1 -6.78 -12.81 -26.87
N VAL A 2 -7.07 -12.90 -25.56
CA VAL A 2 -6.73 -11.86 -24.58
C VAL A 2 -5.30 -12.13 -24.11
N ARG A 3 -4.39 -11.18 -24.36
CA ARG A 3 -3.05 -11.18 -23.78
C ARG A 3 -3.20 -11.07 -22.27
N THR A 4 -3.15 -12.21 -21.57
CA THR A 4 -2.90 -12.21 -20.12
C THR A 4 -1.50 -11.66 -19.94
N ALA A 5 -1.41 -10.37 -19.63
CA ALA A 5 -0.22 -9.81 -19.02
C ALA A 5 0.09 -10.71 -17.81
N SER A 6 1.19 -11.45 -17.88
CA SER A 6 1.69 -12.29 -16.80
C SER A 6 2.11 -11.38 -15.63
N PHE A 7 1.13 -10.83 -14.93
CA PHE A 7 1.31 -10.16 -13.66
C PHE A 7 1.71 -11.24 -12.66
N VAL A 8 3.02 -11.43 -12.49
CA VAL A 8 3.57 -12.39 -11.53
C VAL A 8 3.37 -11.82 -10.13
N TRP A 9 2.15 -11.90 -9.62
CA TRP A 9 1.90 -11.73 -8.19
C TRP A 9 2.46 -12.97 -7.49
N GLY A 10 3.58 -12.81 -6.79
CA GLY A 10 4.05 -13.83 -5.86
C GLY A 10 2.99 -14.02 -4.77
N PHE A 11 2.56 -15.26 -4.52
CA PHE A 11 1.59 -15.53 -3.48
C PHE A 11 2.16 -15.17 -2.11
N LEU A 12 1.60 -14.11 -1.53
CA LEU A 12 1.92 -13.61 -0.21
C LEU A 12 0.91 -14.22 0.78
N ALA A 13 1.34 -15.24 1.52
CA ALA A 13 0.57 -15.77 2.63
C ALA A 13 1.34 -15.74 3.94
N ASP A 14 0.60 -15.88 5.03
CA ASP A 14 1.20 -15.95 6.35
C ASP A 14 1.96 -17.25 6.54
N LYS A 15 2.96 -17.20 7.41
CA LYS A 15 3.73 -18.40 7.79
C LYS A 15 2.81 -19.52 8.25
N ILE A 16 1.70 -19.20 8.93
CA ILE A 16 0.71 -20.18 9.39
C ILE A 16 0.05 -20.97 8.25
N TYR A 17 -0.06 -20.39 7.05
CA TYR A 17 -0.65 -21.05 5.89
C TYR A 17 0.37 -21.78 5.02
N MET A 18 1.67 -21.66 5.34
CA MET A 18 2.78 -22.19 4.54
C MET A 18 3.21 -23.61 4.97
N SER A 19 2.22 -24.49 5.14
CA SER A 19 2.41 -25.90 5.45
C SER A 19 3.02 -26.68 4.26
N LYS A 20 3.52 -27.90 4.53
CA LYS A 20 4.00 -28.81 3.46
C LYS A 20 2.90 -29.07 2.41
N ALA A 21 1.66 -29.28 2.85
CA ALA A 21 0.51 -29.53 1.98
C ALA A 21 0.19 -28.31 1.11
N SER A 22 0.11 -27.12 1.72
CA SER A 22 -0.15 -25.87 0.99
C SER A 22 0.92 -25.59 -0.06
N ARG A 23 2.19 -25.90 0.23
CA ARG A 23 3.28 -25.73 -0.74
C ARG A 23 3.25 -26.75 -1.88
N LYS A 24 2.76 -27.97 -1.64
CA LYS A 24 2.54 -28.97 -2.69
C LYS A 24 1.51 -28.44 -3.70
N ILE A 25 0.40 -27.91 -3.20
CA ILE A 25 -0.64 -27.25 -3.99
C ILE A 25 -0.04 -26.08 -4.78
N LEU A 26 0.70 -25.19 -4.14
CA LEU A 26 1.31 -24.03 -4.83
C LEU A 26 2.28 -24.46 -5.94
N LYS A 27 3.01 -25.56 -5.77
CA LYS A 27 3.87 -26.14 -6.81
C LYS A 27 3.06 -26.72 -7.98
N GLU A 28 1.99 -27.44 -7.68
CA GLU A 28 1.09 -28.04 -8.68
C GLU A 28 0.46 -26.97 -9.57
N TYR A 29 -0.01 -25.87 -8.98
CA TYR A 29 -0.54 -24.72 -9.71
C TYR A 29 0.53 -23.78 -10.29
N LYS A 30 1.83 -24.11 -10.18
CA LYS A 30 2.96 -23.29 -10.64
C LYS A 30 2.95 -21.85 -10.11
N ILE A 31 2.39 -21.66 -8.91
CA ILE A 31 2.31 -20.35 -8.25
C ILE A 31 3.65 -20.05 -7.57
N LYS A 32 4.31 -18.96 -7.99
CA LYS A 32 5.53 -18.48 -7.34
C LYS A 32 5.21 -17.92 -5.96
N THR A 33 6.03 -18.25 -4.96
CA THR A 33 5.85 -17.77 -3.58
C THR A 33 7.10 -17.01 -3.14
N CYS A 34 6.90 -15.89 -2.43
CA CYS A 34 8.00 -15.11 -1.85
C CYS A 34 8.35 -15.56 -0.43
N CYS A 35 7.83 -16.71 0.01
CA CYS A 35 7.97 -17.18 1.38
C CYS A 35 9.30 -17.92 1.58
N LYS A 36 9.87 -17.80 2.80
CA LYS A 36 11.07 -18.53 3.20
C LYS A 36 10.89 -20.06 2.98
N PRO A 37 11.93 -20.78 2.54
CA PRO A 37 11.87 -22.24 2.39
C PRO A 37 11.62 -22.94 3.73
N LEU A 38 11.10 -24.16 3.68
CA LEU A 38 11.00 -25.02 4.87
C LEU A 38 12.36 -25.63 5.17
N GLY A 39 12.75 -25.64 6.44
CA GLY A 39 14.00 -26.23 6.89
C GLY A 39 15.18 -25.27 6.78
N ARG A 40 16.37 -25.82 6.44
CA ARG A 40 17.62 -25.07 6.39
C ARG A 40 17.63 -24.12 5.20
N LEU A 41 18.13 -22.90 5.42
CA LEU A 41 18.32 -21.93 4.35
C LEU A 41 19.34 -22.48 3.32
N PRO A 42 19.14 -22.22 2.02
CA PRO A 42 20.11 -22.62 1.00
C PRO A 42 21.52 -22.13 1.34
N LYS A 43 22.53 -22.96 1.04
CA LYS A 43 23.95 -22.64 1.30
C LYS A 43 24.47 -21.53 0.38
N GLU A 44 23.93 -21.46 -0.83
CA GLU A 44 24.23 -20.41 -1.80
C GLU A 44 23.43 -19.13 -1.51
N PRO A 45 24.06 -17.96 -1.57
CA PRO A 45 23.37 -16.70 -1.41
C PRO A 45 22.38 -16.50 -2.57
N ARG A 46 21.17 -16.05 -2.23
CA ARG A 46 20.18 -15.67 -3.25
C ARG A 46 20.66 -14.43 -3.99
N SER A 47 20.34 -14.33 -5.29
CA SER A 47 20.68 -13.14 -6.08
C SER A 47 20.10 -11.87 -5.44
N LEU A 48 20.84 -10.77 -5.56
CA LEU A 48 20.48 -9.49 -4.94
C LEU A 48 19.10 -9.01 -5.41
N GLU A 49 18.82 -9.10 -6.71
CA GLU A 49 17.50 -8.79 -7.27
C GLU A 49 16.36 -9.63 -6.66
N HIS A 50 16.61 -10.90 -6.37
CA HIS A 50 15.59 -11.78 -5.80
C HIS A 50 15.31 -11.39 -4.35
N LEU A 51 16.33 -10.96 -3.61
CA LEU A 51 16.18 -10.43 -2.25
C LEU A 51 15.34 -9.15 -2.25
N GLU A 52 15.63 -8.20 -3.14
CA GLU A 52 14.86 -6.95 -3.27
C GLU A 52 13.40 -7.20 -3.59
N LYS A 53 13.12 -8.09 -4.56
CA LYS A 53 11.75 -8.49 -4.92
C LYS A 53 11.00 -9.09 -3.72
N MET A 54 11.69 -9.92 -2.91
CA MET A 54 11.10 -10.46 -1.68
C MET A 54 10.85 -9.39 -0.62
N THR A 55 11.81 -8.49 -0.39
CA THR A 55 11.69 -7.42 0.60
C THR A 55 10.53 -6.48 0.24
N LYS A 56 10.42 -6.10 -1.04
CA LYS A 56 9.30 -5.30 -1.54
C LYS A 56 7.96 -6.00 -1.32
N ALA A 57 7.84 -7.26 -1.72
CA ALA A 57 6.62 -8.05 -1.54
C ALA A 57 6.23 -8.21 -0.05
N ILE A 58 7.22 -8.40 0.83
CA ILE A 58 6.99 -8.45 2.29
C ILE A 58 6.56 -7.08 2.82
N GLY A 59 7.16 -6.00 2.33
CA GLY A 59 6.79 -4.62 2.67
C GLY A 59 5.34 -4.32 2.31
N GLU A 60 4.93 -4.57 1.07
CA GLU A 60 3.55 -4.39 0.58
C GLU A 60 2.54 -5.18 1.44
N ARG A 61 2.87 -6.44 1.77
CA ARG A 61 2.04 -7.25 2.67
C ARG A 61 1.95 -6.65 4.07
N ASN A 62 3.08 -6.24 4.63
CA ASN A 62 3.15 -5.71 5.99
C ASN A 62 2.38 -4.40 6.10
N GLU A 63 2.45 -3.55 5.08
CA GLU A 63 1.64 -2.34 4.99
C GLU A 63 0.15 -2.67 4.97
N ALA A 64 -0.27 -3.60 4.11
CA ALA A 64 -1.66 -4.05 4.07
C ALA A 64 -2.13 -4.58 5.43
N LYS A 65 -1.35 -5.48 6.06
CA LYS A 65 -1.65 -6.03 7.39
C LYS A 65 -1.68 -4.97 8.49
N CYS A 66 -0.75 -4.04 8.47
CA CYS A 66 -0.70 -2.94 9.43
C CYS A 66 -1.99 -2.14 9.33
N SER A 67 -2.42 -1.84 8.10
CA SER A 67 -3.69 -1.17 7.85
C SER A 67 -4.88 -1.95 8.42
N PHE A 68 -4.94 -3.27 8.23
CA PHE A 68 -5.96 -4.15 8.84
C PHE A 68 -5.92 -4.14 10.38
N GLY A 69 -4.72 -4.14 10.97
CA GLY A 69 -4.54 -4.07 12.43
C GLY A 69 -5.05 -2.75 13.01
N THR A 70 -4.70 -1.64 12.36
CA THR A 70 -5.22 -0.31 12.67
C THR A 70 -6.73 -0.27 12.55
N ASP A 71 -7.31 -0.89 11.52
CA ASP A 71 -8.76 -0.88 11.31
C ASP A 71 -9.52 -1.67 12.36
N LYS A 72 -8.95 -2.79 12.80
CA LYS A 72 -9.48 -3.54 13.93
C LYS A 72 -9.45 -2.69 15.20
N LYS A 73 -8.34 -2.01 15.49
CA LYS A 73 -8.18 -1.21 16.72
C LYS A 73 -9.02 0.07 16.71
N ASN A 74 -8.87 0.89 15.68
CA ASN A 74 -9.41 2.25 15.61
C ASN A 74 -10.85 2.27 15.10
N TYR A 75 -11.16 1.51 14.05
CA TYR A 75 -12.50 1.51 13.44
C TYR A 75 -13.40 0.39 13.97
N ARG A 76 -12.92 -0.41 14.93
CA ARG A 76 -13.64 -1.54 15.52
C ARG A 76 -14.25 -2.44 14.43
N ALA A 77 -13.52 -2.66 13.33
CA ALA A 77 -13.93 -3.48 12.19
C ALA A 77 -13.97 -4.99 12.50
N TYR A 78 -14.33 -5.36 13.73
CA TYR A 78 -14.44 -6.74 14.19
C TYR A 78 -15.72 -7.38 13.67
N ILE A 79 -15.61 -8.64 13.25
CA ILE A 79 -16.70 -9.59 13.04
C ILE A 79 -17.22 -10.04 14.43
N ARG A 80 -17.64 -9.09 15.27
CA ARG A 80 -18.29 -9.37 16.56
C ARG A 80 -19.81 -9.30 16.47
N ALA A 81 -20.35 -9.10 15.27
CA ALA A 81 -21.79 -9.13 15.09
C ALA A 81 -22.28 -10.58 15.18
N LYS A 82 -23.41 -10.79 15.88
CA LYS A 82 -24.06 -12.10 16.02
C LYS A 82 -24.46 -12.68 14.67
N TYR A 83 -24.81 -11.82 13.70
CA TYR A 83 -25.23 -12.21 12.37
C TYR A 83 -24.18 -11.88 11.31
N PRO A 84 -23.95 -12.78 10.34
CA PRO A 84 -22.91 -12.60 9.32
C PRO A 84 -23.20 -11.42 8.39
N GLN A 85 -24.47 -11.18 8.06
CA GLN A 85 -24.87 -10.04 7.22
C GLN A 85 -24.49 -8.70 7.87
N THR A 86 -24.76 -8.55 9.16
CA THR A 86 -24.40 -7.34 9.92
C THR A 86 -22.89 -7.16 10.01
N ALA A 87 -22.12 -8.26 10.17
CA ALA A 87 -20.67 -8.18 10.17
C ALA A 87 -20.14 -7.66 8.83
N VAL A 88 -20.64 -8.19 7.71
CA VAL A 88 -20.24 -7.75 6.36
C VAL A 88 -20.60 -6.28 6.14
N CYS A 89 -21.81 -5.85 6.47
CA CYS A 89 -22.21 -4.46 6.36
C CYS A 89 -21.32 -3.54 7.20
N ARG A 90 -21.05 -3.92 8.46
CA ARG A 90 -20.17 -3.16 9.36
C ARG A 90 -18.77 -3.02 8.78
N THR A 91 -18.18 -4.13 8.33
CA THR A 91 -16.84 -4.14 7.73
C THR A 91 -16.78 -3.26 6.48
N ARG A 92 -17.78 -3.34 5.59
CA ARG A 92 -17.87 -2.50 4.38
C ARG A 92 -17.92 -1.02 4.71
N ILE A 93 -18.78 -0.62 5.67
CA ILE A 93 -18.92 0.77 6.08
C ILE A 93 -17.61 1.29 6.71
N CYS A 94 -16.94 0.49 7.56
CA CYS A 94 -15.66 0.88 8.14
C CYS A 94 -14.59 1.16 7.06
N TYR A 95 -14.46 0.30 6.04
CA TYR A 95 -13.51 0.54 4.96
C TYR A 95 -13.90 1.73 4.09
N PHE A 96 -15.20 1.91 3.82
CA PHE A 96 -15.68 3.08 3.08
C PHE A 96 -15.30 4.38 3.78
N VAL A 97 -15.63 4.50 5.07
CA VAL A 97 -15.32 5.70 5.87
C VAL A 97 -13.80 5.94 5.92
N LYS A 98 -13.00 4.89 6.12
CA LYS A 98 -11.53 4.99 6.08
C LYS A 98 -11.02 5.54 4.76
N ASN A 99 -11.52 5.02 3.64
CA ASN A 99 -11.10 5.47 2.31
C ASN A 99 -11.51 6.92 2.06
N VAL A 100 -12.70 7.33 2.51
CA VAL A 100 -13.17 8.73 2.43
C VAL A 100 -12.26 9.65 3.25
N MET A 101 -11.91 9.30 4.48
CA MET A 101 -10.98 10.11 5.29
C MET A 101 -9.60 10.21 4.65
N LYS A 102 -9.08 9.11 4.09
CA LYS A 102 -7.81 9.14 3.35
C LYS A 102 -7.92 10.07 2.14
N PHE A 103 -8.99 9.94 1.36
CA PHE A 103 -9.22 10.80 0.19
C PHE A 103 -9.29 12.29 0.57
N ILE A 104 -10.06 12.64 1.60
CA ILE A 104 -10.18 14.03 2.08
C ILE A 104 -8.82 14.55 2.55
N ARG A 105 -8.05 13.74 3.29
CA ARG A 105 -6.71 14.14 3.74
C ARG A 105 -5.78 14.45 2.58
N GLU A 106 -5.69 13.54 1.60
CA GLU A 106 -4.82 13.75 0.43
C GLU A 106 -5.31 14.94 -0.43
N LEU A 107 -6.63 15.12 -0.55
CA LEU A 107 -7.21 16.27 -1.24
C LEU A 107 -6.83 17.60 -0.57
N CYS A 108 -6.94 17.67 0.76
CA CYS A 108 -6.53 18.87 1.51
C CYS A 108 -5.04 19.17 1.36
N LEU A 109 -4.18 18.15 1.38
CA LEU A 109 -2.74 18.32 1.17
C LEU A 109 -2.43 18.83 -0.24
N ALA A 110 -3.05 18.25 -1.27
CA ALA A 110 -2.87 18.69 -2.64
C ALA A 110 -3.34 20.15 -2.86
N LEU A 111 -4.48 20.54 -2.26
CA LEU A 111 -4.98 21.91 -2.31
C LEU A 111 -4.04 22.88 -1.58
N PHE A 112 -3.48 22.46 -0.44
CA PHE A 112 -2.52 23.26 0.32
C PHE A 112 -1.21 23.46 -0.46
N GLU A 113 -0.66 22.41 -1.07
CA GLU A 113 0.52 22.50 -1.94
C GLU A 113 0.26 23.40 -3.14
N PHE A 114 -0.89 23.26 -3.79
CA PHE A 114 -1.29 24.12 -4.89
C PHE A 114 -1.37 25.59 -4.47
N TRP A 115 -1.96 25.86 -3.30
CA TRP A 115 -2.07 27.21 -2.77
C TRP A 115 -0.72 27.82 -2.41
N LEU A 116 0.19 27.03 -1.82
CA LEU A 116 1.55 27.46 -1.54
C LEU A 116 2.32 27.81 -2.82
N ASN A 117 2.21 26.99 -3.86
CA ASN A 117 2.86 27.24 -5.15
C ASN A 117 2.36 28.54 -5.80
N LEU A 118 1.05 28.77 -5.79
CA LEU A 118 0.47 30.04 -6.27
C LEU A 118 0.96 31.24 -5.45
N TRP A 119 1.06 31.09 -4.13
CA TRP A 119 1.54 32.15 -3.26
C TRP A 119 3.04 32.45 -3.51
N THR A 120 3.88 31.44 -3.71
CA THR A 120 5.29 31.63 -4.06
C THR A 120 5.47 32.29 -5.42
N ASP A 121 4.67 31.92 -6.42
CA ASP A 121 4.70 32.52 -7.75
C ASP A 121 4.24 33.98 -7.72
N ALA A 122 3.21 34.28 -6.92
CA ALA A 122 2.76 35.65 -6.70
C ALA A 122 3.88 36.49 -6.06
N ILE A 123 4.53 36.00 -5.00
CA ILE A 123 5.66 36.70 -4.37
C ILE A 123 6.81 36.91 -5.35
N ALA A 124 7.16 35.89 -6.14
CA ALA A 124 8.22 36.02 -7.14
C ALA A 124 7.89 37.13 -8.15
N LYS A 125 6.64 37.21 -8.61
CA LYS A 125 6.16 38.26 -9.51
C LYS A 125 6.19 39.65 -8.87
N TYR A 126 5.73 39.80 -7.62
CA TYR A 126 5.79 41.07 -6.90
C TYR A 126 7.23 41.52 -6.61
N ARG A 127 8.13 40.59 -6.30
CA ARG A 127 9.55 40.88 -6.09
C ARG A 127 10.20 41.43 -7.36
N VAL A 128 9.97 40.79 -8.52
CA VAL A 128 10.51 41.27 -9.81
C VAL A 128 9.95 42.65 -10.18
N HIS A 129 8.65 42.88 -9.99
CA HIS A 129 8.04 44.19 -10.25
C HIS A 129 8.56 45.30 -9.31
N GLY A 130 8.77 44.99 -8.03
CA GLY A 130 9.34 45.96 -7.07
C GLY A 130 10.78 46.36 -7.38
N PHE A 131 11.60 45.45 -7.93
CA PHE A 131 12.93 45.79 -8.44
C PHE A 131 12.87 46.58 -9.75
N ALA A 132 11.96 46.24 -10.67
CA ALA A 132 11.79 46.99 -11.92
C ALA A 132 11.36 48.44 -11.68
N SER A 133 10.51 48.71 -10.68
CA SER A 133 10.09 50.09 -10.33
C SER A 133 11.20 50.91 -9.68
N MET A 134 12.17 50.30 -8.99
CA MET A 134 13.30 51.01 -8.39
C MET A 134 14.47 51.24 -9.35
N ALA A 135 14.57 50.49 -10.44
CA ALA A 135 15.61 50.68 -11.47
C ALA A 135 15.27 51.74 -12.53
N ILE A 136 14.04 52.29 -12.51
CA ILE A 136 13.56 53.31 -13.45
C ILE A 136 13.68 54.74 -12.86
N TYR A 137 14.11 54.89 -11.62
CA TYR A 137 14.43 56.17 -10.98
C TYR A 137 15.94 56.40 -10.87
#